data_AF-A0A8H4W879-F1
#
_entry.id   AF-A0A8H4W879-F1
#
_cell.length_a   1.000
_cell.length_b   1.000
_cell.length_c   1.000
_cell.angle_alpha   90.00
_cell.angle_beta   90.00
_cell.angle_gamma   90.00
#
_symmetry.space_group_name_H-M   'P 1'
#
loop_
_entity.id
_entity.type
_entity.pdbx_description
1 polymer ?
#
loop_
_entity_poly.entity_id
_entity_poly.type
_entity_poly.pdbx_seq_one_letter_code
_entity_poly.pdbx_strand_id
1 'polypeptide(L)'
;MGGNFVKGVGSAGVIPSSKHFIMNEQEANREASSSSGGGGGGGIPGGSPPTIFSMISAKQSSNSTIKNGVAGAMCTMNKVNGTYSCENQDLLGKYLKVELGMPGIVHSDVGAQHTSINSTNAGMDYGSSSD
;
A
#
# COMPACT_ATOMS: atom_id res chain seq x y z
N MET A 1 16.66 -6.37 5.36
CA MET A 1 16.68 -7.22 4.13
C MET A 1 16.02 -6.53 2.94
N GLY A 2 14.82 -5.93 3.09
CA GLY A 2 14.10 -5.28 1.98
C GLY A 2 14.93 -4.30 1.14
N GLY A 3 15.66 -3.37 1.77
CA GLY A 3 16.52 -2.42 1.04
C GLY A 3 17.63 -3.05 0.18
N ASN A 4 18.29 -4.11 0.65
CA ASN A 4 19.32 -4.80 -0.14
C ASN A 4 18.73 -5.56 -1.33
N PHE A 5 17.51 -6.10 -1.17
CA PHE A 5 16.78 -6.72 -2.27
C PHE A 5 16.45 -5.70 -3.36
N VAL A 6 15.95 -4.51 -2.99
CA VAL A 6 15.69 -3.39 -3.91
C VAL A 6 16.96 -3.03 -4.68
N LYS A 7 18.10 -2.90 -4.00
CA LYS A 7 19.38 -2.60 -4.64
C LYS A 7 19.82 -3.68 -5.63
N GLY A 8 19.64 -4.96 -5.27
CA GLY A 8 19.95 -6.09 -6.15
C GLY A 8 19.08 -6.10 -7.41
N VAL A 9 17.77 -5.99 -7.25
CA VAL A 9 16.81 -5.95 -8.38
C VAL A 9 17.06 -4.73 -9.27
N GLY A 10 17.25 -3.56 -8.67
CA GLY A 10 17.58 -2.34 -9.39
C GLY A 10 18.90 -2.44 -10.18
N SER A 11 19.91 -3.11 -9.63
CA SER A 11 21.18 -3.33 -10.33
C SER A 11 21.08 -4.27 -11.54
N ALA A 12 20.04 -5.12 -11.59
CA ALA A 12 19.72 -5.98 -12.73
C ALA A 12 18.89 -5.26 -13.82
N GLY A 13 18.59 -3.97 -13.65
CA GLY A 13 17.78 -3.19 -14.59
C GLY A 13 16.27 -3.44 -14.49
N VAL A 14 15.82 -4.08 -13.41
CA VAL A 14 14.39 -4.32 -13.15
C VAL A 14 13.88 -3.33 -12.10
N ILE A 15 12.66 -2.84 -12.26
CA ILE A 15 12.02 -1.90 -11.33
C ILE A 15 11.50 -2.69 -10.11
N PRO A 16 12.05 -2.48 -8.89
CA PRO A 16 11.52 -3.09 -7.69
C PRO A 16 10.29 -2.31 -7.18
N SER A 17 9.25 -3.05 -6.75
CA SER A 17 8.08 -2.51 -6.06
C SER A 17 8.02 -2.99 -4.62
N SER A 18 7.85 -2.08 -3.66
CA SER A 18 7.64 -2.41 -2.25
C SER A 18 6.18 -2.74 -1.99
N LYS A 19 5.91 -3.91 -1.42
CA LYS A 19 4.56 -4.40 -1.11
C LYS A 19 4.51 -5.12 0.25
N HIS A 20 3.34 -5.27 0.87
CA HIS A 20 2.12 -4.51 0.65
C HIS A 20 2.19 -3.24 1.53
N PHE A 21 2.04 -2.07 0.93
CA PHE A 21 2.11 -0.79 1.64
C PHE A 21 0.69 -0.32 2.02
N ILE A 22 0.30 -0.25 3.29
CA ILE A 22 0.96 -0.70 4.52
C ILE A 22 -0.08 -1.45 5.37
N MET A 23 0.32 -2.13 6.45
CA MET A 23 -0.59 -2.72 7.44
C MET A 23 -1.43 -3.91 6.97
N ASN A 24 -0.98 -4.64 5.94
CA ASN A 24 -1.60 -5.91 5.56
C ASN A 24 -1.01 -7.07 6.38
N GLU A 25 -1.27 -7.07 7.69
CA GLU A 25 -0.65 -8.00 8.66
C GLU A 25 -1.45 -9.30 8.85
N GLN A 26 -2.69 -9.36 8.36
CA GLN A 26 -3.53 -10.55 8.42
C GLN A 26 -4.27 -10.78 7.10
N GLU A 27 -4.32 -12.04 6.68
CA GLU A 27 -5.06 -12.46 5.49
C GLU A 27 -6.57 -12.51 5.73
N ALA A 28 -6.99 -12.70 6.99
CA ALA A 28 -8.38 -12.76 7.37
C ALA A 28 -9.05 -11.41 7.09
N ASN A 29 -9.97 -11.42 6.13
CA ASN A 29 -10.78 -10.27 5.75
C ASN A 29 -9.95 -9.09 5.19
N ARG A 30 -8.90 -9.42 4.43
CA ARG A 30 -8.02 -8.45 3.77
C ARG A 30 -8.70 -7.73 2.61
N GLU A 31 -9.64 -8.39 1.92
CA GLU A 31 -10.45 -7.84 0.83
C GLU A 31 -11.66 -7.13 1.45
N ALA A 32 -11.65 -5.80 1.51
CA ALA A 32 -12.81 -5.10 2.07
C ALA A 32 -14.06 -5.13 1.16
N SER A 33 -13.97 -5.71 -0.05
CA SER A 33 -15.07 -6.35 -0.80
C SER A 33 -14.54 -7.02 -2.08
N SER A 34 -14.74 -8.32 -2.26
CA SER A 34 -14.76 -8.96 -3.58
C SER A 34 -16.06 -9.74 -3.76
N SER A 35 -16.74 -9.47 -4.86
CA SER A 35 -18.14 -9.78 -5.21
C SER A 35 -18.56 -11.26 -5.25
N SER A 36 -19.89 -11.44 -5.11
CA SER A 36 -20.73 -12.58 -5.56
C SER A 36 -20.78 -13.83 -4.67
N GLY A 37 -21.80 -13.87 -3.80
CA GLY A 37 -22.39 -15.11 -3.31
C GLY A 37 -22.15 -15.43 -1.85
N GLY A 38 -23.03 -14.91 -0.98
CA GLY A 38 -23.32 -15.52 0.31
C GLY A 38 -22.47 -15.05 1.50
N GLY A 39 -23.13 -14.35 2.42
CA GLY A 39 -22.69 -14.23 3.81
C GLY A 39 -21.95 -12.94 4.11
N GLY A 40 -22.62 -12.06 4.85
CA GLY A 40 -22.04 -10.81 5.34
C GLY A 40 -20.74 -11.05 6.08
N GLY A 41 -19.74 -10.27 5.70
CA GLY A 41 -18.43 -10.29 6.31
C GLY A 41 -17.77 -8.97 6.01
N GLY A 42 -18.39 -7.87 6.48
CA GLY A 42 -17.66 -6.62 6.60
C GLY A 42 -16.34 -6.95 7.27
N GLY A 43 -15.25 -6.74 6.52
CA GLY A 43 -13.92 -6.44 7.03
C GLY A 43 -13.99 -6.18 8.51
N ILE A 44 -13.52 -7.08 9.38
CA ILE A 44 -12.98 -6.56 10.63
C ILE A 44 -11.96 -5.53 10.13
N PRO A 45 -12.14 -4.22 10.39
CA PRO A 45 -11.21 -3.21 9.89
C PRO A 45 -9.82 -3.71 10.26
N GLY A 46 -9.00 -3.98 9.24
CA GLY A 46 -7.77 -4.75 9.41
C GLY A 46 -6.95 -4.21 10.57
N GLY A 47 -6.94 -4.96 11.67
CA GLY A 47 -6.16 -4.69 12.86
C GLY A 47 -6.74 -3.62 13.79
N SER A 48 -6.63 -3.87 15.09
CA SER A 48 -6.56 -2.83 16.13
C SER A 48 -5.77 -1.61 15.63
N PRO A 49 -6.06 -0.38 16.13
CA PRO A 49 -5.23 0.78 15.82
C PRO A 49 -3.77 0.38 15.93
N PRO A 50 -2.95 0.67 14.90
CA PRO A 50 -1.61 0.12 14.80
C PRO A 50 -0.88 0.42 16.11
N THR A 51 -0.35 -0.63 16.73
CA THR A 51 0.53 -0.39 17.88
C THR A 51 1.70 0.43 17.38
N ILE A 52 2.20 1.32 18.24
CA ILE A 52 3.38 2.15 17.92
C ILE A 52 4.53 1.29 17.36
N PHE A 53 4.67 0.05 17.84
CA PHE A 53 5.68 -0.89 17.38
C PHE A 53 5.48 -1.32 15.91
N SER A 54 4.26 -1.66 15.51
CA SER A 54 3.93 -2.02 14.12
C SER A 54 4.12 -0.85 13.16
N MET A 55 3.76 0.37 13.57
CA MET A 55 4.04 1.59 12.80
C MET A 55 5.55 1.84 12.65
N ILE A 56 6.33 1.70 13.73
CA ILE A 56 7.78 1.91 13.70
C ILE A 56 8.46 0.88 12.79
N SER A 57 8.09 -0.40 12.87
CA SER A 57 8.69 -1.45 12.05
C SER A 57 8.36 -1.26 10.56
N ALA A 58 7.12 -0.91 10.24
CA ALA A 58 6.70 -0.65 8.87
C ALA A 58 7.38 0.60 8.31
N LYS A 59 7.48 1.69 9.09
CA LYS A 59 8.24 2.91 8.73
C LYS A 59 9.71 2.60 8.47
N GLN A 60 10.36 1.83 9.35
CA GLN A 60 11.76 1.45 9.20
C GLN A 60 11.99 0.67 7.90
N SER A 61 11.09 -0.28 7.59
CA SER A 61 11.17 -1.11 6.39
C SER A 61 11.00 -0.27 5.12
N SER A 62 9.94 0.53 5.03
CA SER A 62 9.65 1.40 3.88
C SER A 62 10.74 2.45 3.67
N ASN A 63 11.26 3.05 4.74
CA ASN A 63 12.37 4.00 4.63
C ASN A 63 13.64 3.31 4.08
N SER A 64 13.89 2.05 4.47
CA SER A 64 15.04 1.30 3.94
C SER A 64 14.91 1.00 2.45
N THR A 65 13.71 0.69 1.95
CA THR A 65 13.50 0.42 0.52
C THR A 65 13.58 1.70 -0.30
N ILE A 66 13.02 2.80 0.20
CA ILE A 66 13.07 4.10 -0.47
C ILE A 66 14.50 4.61 -0.60
N LYS A 67 15.29 4.56 0.47
CA LYS A 67 16.71 4.95 0.43
C LYS A 67 17.56 4.10 -0.51
N ASN A 68 17.15 2.87 -0.80
CA ASN A 68 17.84 1.99 -1.73
C ASN A 68 17.31 2.08 -3.17
N GLY A 69 16.45 3.05 -3.47
CA GLY A 69 16.00 3.35 -4.83
C GLY A 69 14.80 2.53 -5.29
N VAL A 70 13.86 2.24 -4.38
CA VAL A 70 12.59 1.62 -4.80
C VAL A 70 11.86 2.58 -5.74
N ALA A 71 11.38 2.03 -6.87
CA ALA A 71 10.74 2.81 -7.93
C ALA A 71 9.23 2.52 -8.05
N GLY A 72 8.72 1.56 -7.30
CA GLY A 72 7.29 1.29 -7.15
C GLY A 72 6.89 1.04 -5.69
N ALA A 73 5.64 1.37 -5.35
CA ALA A 73 4.99 0.89 -4.13
C ALA A 73 3.58 0.38 -4.43
N MET A 74 3.22 -0.76 -3.85
CA MET A 74 1.91 -1.39 -4.04
C MET A 74 1.02 -1.07 -2.83
N CYS A 75 -0.05 -0.31 -3.03
CA CYS A 75 -1.07 -0.09 -2.00
C CYS A 75 -1.93 -1.34 -1.82
N THR A 76 -2.43 -1.58 -0.60
CA THR A 76 -3.12 -2.82 -0.22
C THR A 76 -4.66 -2.70 -0.20
N MET A 77 -5.34 -3.84 -0.17
CA MET A 77 -6.81 -3.99 -0.13
C MET A 77 -7.45 -3.58 1.20
N ASN A 78 -6.65 -3.40 2.27
CA ASN A 78 -7.16 -3.10 3.59
C ASN A 78 -7.67 -1.64 3.71
N LYS A 79 -8.38 -1.39 4.81
CA LYS A 79 -8.73 -0.03 5.26
C LYS A 79 -7.83 0.36 6.41
N VAL A 80 -7.25 1.55 6.33
CA VAL A 80 -6.54 2.19 7.44
C VAL A 80 -7.40 3.34 7.93
N ASN A 81 -7.80 3.30 9.20
CA ASN A 81 -8.69 4.29 9.81
C ASN A 81 -10.01 4.50 9.04
N GLY A 82 -10.57 3.42 8.47
CA GLY A 82 -11.84 3.44 7.74
C GLY A 82 -11.75 3.79 6.25
N THR A 83 -10.60 4.29 5.77
CA THR A 83 -10.36 4.61 4.35
C THR A 83 -9.49 3.53 3.70
N TYR A 84 -9.81 3.13 2.47
CA TYR A 84 -9.00 2.18 1.72
C TYR A 84 -7.57 2.68 1.53
N SER A 85 -6.57 1.82 1.70
CA SER A 85 -5.16 2.23 1.63
C SER A 85 -4.80 2.85 0.27
N CYS A 86 -5.45 2.37 -0.80
CA CYS A 86 -5.28 2.88 -2.16
C CYS A 86 -5.95 4.24 -2.44
N GLU A 87 -6.82 4.72 -1.55
CA GLU A 87 -7.54 6.00 -1.65
C GLU A 87 -7.21 6.94 -0.48
N ASN A 88 -6.22 6.57 0.34
CA ASN A 88 -5.88 7.32 1.54
C ASN A 88 -4.81 8.37 1.24
N GLN A 89 -5.23 9.63 1.15
CA GLN A 89 -4.35 10.76 0.86
C GLN A 89 -3.29 11.00 1.96
N ASP A 90 -3.62 10.69 3.22
CA ASP A 90 -2.66 10.84 4.31
C ASP A 90 -1.55 9.79 4.22
N LEU A 91 -1.86 8.57 3.77
CA LEU A 91 -0.88 7.50 3.59
C LEU A 91 -0.05 7.65 2.31
N LEU A 92 -0.71 7.81 1.16
CA LEU A 92 -0.02 7.81 -0.13
C LEU A 92 0.59 9.18 -0.45
N GLY A 93 -0.23 10.23 -0.40
CA GLY A 93 0.20 11.59 -0.71
C GLY A 93 1.12 12.18 0.36
N LYS A 94 0.64 12.28 1.61
CA LYS A 94 1.40 12.97 2.67
C LYS A 94 2.53 12.11 3.21
N TYR A 95 2.26 10.87 3.57
CA TYR A 95 3.27 10.05 4.25
C TYR A 95 4.27 9.42 3.27
N LEU A 96 3.82 8.69 2.24
CA LEU A 96 4.72 7.99 1.33
C LEU A 96 5.45 8.93 0.36
N LYS A 97 4.72 9.82 -0.34
CA LYS A 97 5.31 10.72 -1.34
C LYS A 97 6.02 11.91 -0.70
N VAL A 98 5.41 12.58 0.28
CA VAL A 98 5.98 13.80 0.89
C VAL A 98 6.94 13.49 2.05
N GLU A 99 6.50 12.76 3.09
CA GLU A 99 7.34 12.56 4.29
C GLU A 99 8.49 11.59 4.04
N LEU A 100 8.22 10.44 3.42
CA LEU A 100 9.26 9.45 3.09
C LEU A 100 10.01 9.79 1.79
N GLY A 101 9.47 10.70 0.97
CA GLY A 101 10.13 11.19 -0.23
C GLY A 101 10.27 10.15 -1.34
N MET A 102 9.32 9.21 -1.48
CA MET A 102 9.39 8.19 -2.52
C MET A 102 9.21 8.82 -3.92
N PRO A 103 10.20 8.73 -4.81
CA PRO A 103 10.13 9.36 -6.15
C PRO A 103 9.43 8.49 -7.21
N GLY A 104 9.10 7.24 -6.86
CA GLY A 104 8.54 6.24 -7.78
C GLY A 104 7.02 6.33 -7.93
N ILE A 105 6.46 5.31 -8.58
CA ILE A 105 5.00 5.19 -8.81
C ILE A 105 4.32 4.40 -7.68
N VAL A 106 3.09 4.79 -7.36
CA VAL A 106 2.19 4.00 -6.51
C VAL A 106 1.21 3.25 -7.40
N HIS A 107 1.11 1.94 -7.21
CA HIS A 107 0.12 1.12 -7.92
C HIS A 107 -0.78 0.32 -6.98
N SER A 108 -1.96 -0.06 -7.46
CA SER A 108 -2.86 -0.92 -6.69
C SER A 108 -2.40 -2.37 -6.65
N ASP A 109 -2.71 -3.06 -5.55
CA ASP A 109 -2.85 -4.50 -5.57
C ASP A 109 -4.10 -4.91 -6.37
N VAL A 110 -4.19 -6.18 -6.74
CA VAL A 110 -5.29 -6.74 -7.52
C VAL A 110 -6.59 -6.61 -6.71
N GLY A 111 -7.53 -5.80 -7.19
CA GLY A 111 -8.81 -5.55 -6.51
C GLY A 111 -8.76 -4.50 -5.39
N ALA A 112 -7.62 -3.85 -5.15
CA ALA A 112 -7.48 -2.84 -4.09
C ALA A 112 -7.94 -1.43 -4.49
N GLN A 113 -8.11 -1.18 -5.79
CA GLN A 113 -8.63 0.10 -6.28
C GLN A 113 -10.16 0.03 -6.33
N HIS A 114 -10.83 0.96 -5.65
CA HIS A 114 -12.30 0.98 -5.56
C HIS A 114 -12.96 2.16 -6.27
N THR A 115 -12.19 3.20 -6.59
CA THR A 115 -12.62 4.34 -7.39
C THR A 115 -11.45 4.92 -8.18
N SER A 116 -11.71 5.44 -9.38
CA SER A 116 -10.72 6.12 -10.22
C SER A 116 -10.29 7.48 -9.63
N ILE A 117 -11.26 8.34 -9.33
CA ILE A 117 -11.04 9.73 -8.90
C ILE A 117 -10.37 9.83 -7.53
N ASN A 118 -10.86 9.11 -6.52
CA ASN A 118 -10.31 9.24 -5.17
C ASN A 118 -8.90 8.64 -5.09
N SER A 119 -8.66 7.51 -5.76
CA SER A 119 -7.33 6.90 -5.82
C SER A 119 -6.30 7.84 -6.45
N THR A 120 -6.65 8.46 -7.57
CA THR A 120 -5.77 9.42 -8.26
C THR A 120 -5.48 10.64 -7.38
N ASN A 121 -6.51 11.22 -6.77
CA ASN A 121 -6.36 12.39 -5.88
C ASN A 121 -5.60 12.06 -4.58
N ALA A 122 -5.67 10.82 -4.11
CA ALA A 122 -4.95 10.35 -2.94
C ALA A 122 -3.45 10.14 -3.21
N GLY A 123 -3.06 9.99 -4.47
CA GLY A 123 -1.67 9.82 -4.89
C GLY A 123 -1.34 8.45 -5.48
N MET A 124 -2.33 7.67 -5.92
CA MET A 124 -2.10 6.50 -6.79
C MET A 124 -1.72 6.96 -8.21
N ASP A 125 -0.75 6.29 -8.83
CA ASP A 125 -0.25 6.62 -10.18
C ASP A 125 -0.63 5.57 -11.23
N TYR A 126 -0.84 4.31 -10.84
CA TYR A 126 -1.20 3.22 -11.76
C TYR A 126 -2.25 2.29 -11.17
N GLY A 127 -3.34 2.09 -11.89
CA GLY A 127 -4.45 1.24 -11.44
C GLY A 127 -5.36 0.85 -12.60
N SER A 128 -6.28 -0.07 -12.34
CA SER A 128 -7.22 -0.62 -13.31
C SER A 128 -8.67 -0.56 -12.80
N SER A 129 -9.09 0.56 -12.22
CA SER A 129 -10.49 0.80 -11.87
C SER A 129 -11.37 0.75 -13.11
N SER A 130 -12.49 0.04 -13.02
CA SER A 130 -13.55 0.00 -14.02
C SER A 130 -14.75 0.88 -13.67
N ASP A 131 -14.62 1.69 -12.62
CA ASP A 131 -15.66 2.58 -12.06
C ASP A 131 -15.69 3.96 -12.73
#